data_AF-A0A7C5LKF0-F1
#
_entry.id   AF-A0A7C5LKF0-F1
#
_cell.length_a   1.000
_cell.length_b   1.000
_cell.length_c   1.000
_cell.angle_alpha   90.00
_cell.angle_beta   90.00
_cell.angle_gamma   90.00
#
_symmetry.space_group_name_H-M   'P 1'
#
loop_
_entity.id
_entity.type
_entity.pdbx_description
1 polymer ?
#
loop_
_entity_poly.entity_id
_entity_poly.type
_entity_poly.pdbx_seq_one_letter_code
_entity_poly.pdbx_strand_id
1 'polypeptide(L)'
;MNARFHNRQRRLSASLQTLRLLVKEVGGNYLAGLQADIARVDRALADVEPSPRRMAELRRMSDWIDKLDLKPHKGRRRDLKALDKLIKRLTETVEQW
;
A
#
# COMPACT_ATOMS: atom_id res chain seq x y z
N MET A 1 -35.00 -20.00 27.35
CA MET A 1 -34.10 -20.18 26.18
C MET A 1 -33.46 -18.87 25.66
N ASN A 2 -33.99 -17.68 25.99
CA ASN A 2 -33.52 -16.39 25.46
C ASN A 2 -32.16 -15.88 25.98
N ALA A 3 -31.82 -16.07 27.25
CA ALA A 3 -30.62 -15.45 27.83
C ALA A 3 -29.29 -15.93 27.19
N ARG A 4 -29.17 -17.22 26.85
CA ARG A 4 -27.98 -17.79 26.19
C ARG A 4 -27.79 -17.23 24.79
N PHE A 5 -28.89 -17.05 24.04
CA PHE A 5 -28.87 -16.45 22.71
C PHE A 5 -28.41 -14.98 22.77
N HIS A 6 -29.00 -14.17 23.64
CA HIS A 6 -28.66 -12.75 23.78
C HIS A 6 -27.21 -12.54 24.24
N ASN A 7 -26.70 -13.41 25.11
CA ASN A 7 -25.28 -13.40 25.49
C ASN A 7 -24.36 -13.71 24.30
N ARG A 8 -24.73 -14.69 23.48
CA ARG A 8 -23.96 -15.05 22.28
C ARG A 8 -23.99 -13.93 21.23
N GLN A 9 -25.15 -13.30 21.03
CA GLN A 9 -25.32 -12.14 20.16
C GLN A 9 -24.49 -10.92 20.60
N ARG A 10 -24.50 -10.60 21.90
CA ARG A 10 -23.67 -9.51 22.45
C ARG A 10 -22.18 -9.77 22.26
N ARG A 11 -21.73 -11.01 22.53
CA ARG A 11 -20.32 -11.39 22.33
C ARG A 11 -19.92 -11.30 20.86
N LEU A 12 -20.73 -11.80 19.94
CA LEU A 12 -20.47 -11.68 18.50
C LEU A 12 -20.39 -10.21 18.07
N SER A 13 -21.31 -9.38 18.54
CA SER A 13 -21.32 -7.95 18.22
C SER A 13 -20.04 -7.26 18.70
N ALA A 14 -19.58 -7.55 19.92
CA ALA A 14 -18.31 -7.04 20.44
C ALA A 14 -17.12 -7.50 19.58
N SER A 15 -17.05 -8.79 19.23
CA SER A 15 -16.00 -9.32 18.34
C SER A 15 -16.00 -8.67 16.96
N LEU A 16 -17.16 -8.38 16.39
CA LEU A 16 -17.27 -7.67 15.11
C LEU A 16 -16.79 -6.21 15.21
N GLN A 17 -17.01 -5.53 16.34
CA GLN A 17 -16.46 -4.19 16.55
C GLN A 17 -14.93 -4.22 16.67
N THR A 18 -14.38 -5.19 17.40
CA THR A 18 -12.93 -5.42 17.46
C THR A 18 -12.37 -5.66 16.05
N LEU A 19 -13.02 -6.52 15.25
CA LEU A 19 -12.58 -6.78 13.88
C LEU A 19 -12.57 -5.52 13.01
N ARG A 20 -13.58 -4.64 13.14
CA ARG A 20 -13.61 -3.36 12.43
C ARG A 20 -12.45 -2.44 12.80
N LEU A 21 -12.12 -2.37 14.10
CA LEU A 21 -10.97 -1.58 14.58
C LEU A 21 -9.66 -2.12 14.01
N LEU A 22 -9.47 -3.45 14.06
CA LEU A 22 -8.29 -4.11 13.49
C LEU A 22 -8.16 -3.86 11.99
N VAL A 23 -9.25 -3.96 11.22
CA VAL A 23 -9.22 -3.67 9.78
C VAL A 23 -8.81 -2.22 9.51
N LYS A 24 -9.33 -1.28 10.30
CA LYS A 24 -8.97 0.15 10.17
C LYS A 24 -7.50 0.38 10.50
N GLU A 25 -7.01 -0.17 11.60
CA GLU A 25 -5.64 0.03 12.07
C GLU A 25 -4.62 -0.64 11.15
N VAL A 26 -4.82 -1.91 10.81
CA VAL A 26 -3.93 -2.63 9.89
C VAL A 26 -3.95 -1.99 8.51
N GLY A 27 -5.13 -1.61 8.01
CA GLY A 27 -5.25 -0.91 6.73
C GLY A 27 -4.56 0.46 6.75
N GLY A 28 -4.74 1.24 7.82
CA GLY A 28 -4.09 2.53 8.00
C GLY A 28 -2.57 2.44 8.05
N ASN A 29 -2.04 1.52 8.87
CA ASN A 29 -0.60 1.29 8.99
C ASN A 29 0.02 0.83 7.67
N TYR A 30 -0.67 -0.06 6.95
CA TYR A 30 -0.23 -0.52 5.65
C TYR A 30 -0.16 0.63 4.63
N LEU A 31 -1.20 1.46 4.54
CA LEU A 31 -1.20 2.62 3.65
C LEU A 31 -0.12 3.64 4.04
N ALA A 32 0.10 3.88 5.33
CA ALA A 32 1.18 4.74 5.81
C ALA A 32 2.56 4.20 5.40
N GLY A 33 2.77 2.88 5.46
CA GLY A 33 3.99 2.23 4.96
C GLY A 33 4.22 2.48 3.47
N LEU A 34 3.19 2.29 2.64
CA LEU A 34 3.29 2.58 1.20
C LEU A 34 3.64 4.05 0.91
N GLN A 35 3.07 5.00 1.68
CA GLN A 35 3.40 6.42 1.55
C GLN A 35 4.85 6.72 1.97
N ALA A 36 5.34 6.07 3.03
CA ALA A 36 6.72 6.22 3.47
C ALA A 36 7.72 5.69 2.43
N ASP A 37 7.39 4.60 1.74
CA ASP A 37 8.21 4.06 0.64
C ASP A 37 8.21 4.99 -0.58
N ILE A 38 7.05 5.56 -0.96
CA ILE A 38 6.99 6.60 -2.02
C ILE A 38 7.90 7.78 -1.63
N ALA A 39 7.80 8.26 -0.39
CA ALA A 39 8.64 9.36 0.10
C ALA A 39 10.13 8.98 0.18
N ARG A 40 10.49 7.69 0.29
CA ARG A 40 11.87 7.22 0.19
C ARG A 40 12.37 7.33 -1.25
N VAL A 41 11.56 6.90 -2.23
CA VAL A 41 11.87 7.02 -3.66
C VAL A 41 12.05 8.49 -4.05
N ASP A 42 11.13 9.37 -3.63
CA ASP A 42 11.19 10.80 -3.92
C ASP A 42 12.47 11.47 -3.39
N ARG A 43 12.88 11.11 -2.16
CA ARG A 43 14.16 11.59 -1.59
C ARG A 43 15.37 11.08 -2.37
N ALA A 44 15.38 9.81 -2.74
CA ALA A 44 16.49 9.25 -3.54
C ALA A 44 16.61 9.92 -4.92
N LEU A 45 15.50 10.38 -5.50
CA LEU A 45 15.49 11.16 -6.74
C LEU A 45 16.10 12.56 -6.57
N ALA A 46 15.98 13.18 -5.39
CA ALA A 46 16.54 14.51 -5.14
C ALA A 46 18.08 14.52 -5.13
N ASP A 47 18.69 13.42 -4.69
CA ASP A 47 20.14 13.29 -4.51
C ASP A 47 20.83 12.53 -5.68
N VAL A 48 20.11 12.23 -6.76
CA VAL A 48 20.63 11.37 -7.84
C VAL A 48 21.56 12.13 -8.79
N GLU A 49 22.80 11.67 -8.88
CA GLU A 49 23.77 12.22 -9.83
C GLU A 49 23.49 11.75 -11.28
N PRO A 50 23.55 12.65 -12.29
CA PRO A 50 23.30 12.29 -13.67
C PRO A 50 24.31 11.26 -14.21
N SER A 51 23.81 10.12 -14.69
CA SER A 51 24.60 9.16 -15.47
C SER A 51 23.73 8.42 -16.49
N PRO A 52 24.32 7.86 -17.57
CA PRO A 52 23.57 7.08 -18.54
C PRO A 52 22.78 5.92 -17.91
N ARG A 53 23.36 5.28 -16.88
CA ARG A 53 22.70 4.21 -16.11
C ARG A 53 21.48 4.74 -15.36
N ARG A 54 21.63 5.83 -14.59
CA ARG A 54 20.52 6.43 -13.83
C ARG A 54 19.42 6.93 -14.76
N MET A 55 19.76 7.56 -15.88
CA MET A 55 18.77 7.97 -16.89
C MET A 55 17.96 6.80 -17.44
N ALA A 56 18.59 5.64 -17.70
CA ALA A 56 17.89 4.45 -18.14
C ALA A 56 17.01 3.81 -17.05
N GLU A 57 17.38 3.93 -15.78
CA GLU A 57 16.58 3.49 -14.63
C GLU A 57 15.37 4.41 -14.42
N LEU A 58 15.54 5.73 -14.46
CA LEU A 58 14.46 6.73 -14.37
C LEU A 58 13.40 6.56 -15.47
N ARG A 59 13.83 6.31 -16.71
CA ARG A 59 12.90 6.02 -17.82
C ARG A 59 12.08 4.75 -17.54
N ARG A 60 12.74 3.68 -17.08
CA ARG A 60 12.05 2.42 -16.73
C ARG A 60 11.05 2.60 -15.59
N MET A 61 11.40 3.39 -14.57
CA MET A 61 10.50 3.70 -13.46
C MET A 61 9.25 4.45 -13.95
N SER A 62 9.44 5.45 -14.81
CA SER A 62 8.34 6.21 -15.44
C SER A 62 7.44 5.30 -16.27
N ASP A 63 8.02 4.42 -17.10
CA ASP A 63 7.26 3.45 -17.90
C ASP A 63 6.40 2.51 -17.03
N TRP A 64 6.87 2.12 -15.84
CA TRP A 64 6.08 1.27 -14.95
C TRP A 64 4.89 2.01 -14.34
N ILE A 65 5.07 3.29 -14.02
CA ILE A 65 3.99 4.17 -13.52
C ILE A 65 2.96 4.39 -14.61
N ASP A 66 3.38 4.72 -15.83
CA ASP A 66 2.48 5.00 -16.96
C ASP A 66 1.64 3.78 -17.38
N LYS A 67 2.17 2.57 -17.19
CA LYS A 67 1.45 1.31 -17.47
C LYS A 67 0.46 0.90 -16.39
N LEU A 68 0.34 1.66 -15.31
CA LEU A 68 -0.53 1.33 -14.19
C LEU A 68 -2.00 1.61 -14.54
N ASP A 69 -2.74 0.59 -14.95
CA ASP A 69 -4.19 0.68 -15.20
C ASP A 69 -5.00 0.30 -13.94
N LEU A 70 -5.41 1.31 -13.17
CA LEU A 70 -6.23 1.13 -11.96
C LEU A 70 -7.63 1.75 -12.12
N LYS A 71 -8.57 1.27 -11.30
CA LYS A 71 -9.92 1.86 -11.18
C LYS A 71 -10.15 2.30 -9.72
N PRO A 72 -9.58 3.43 -9.29
CA PRO A 72 -9.46 3.81 -7.87
C PRO A 72 -10.79 3.85 -7.12
N HIS A 73 -11.84 4.37 -7.78
CA HIS A 73 -13.19 4.51 -7.24
C HIS A 73 -13.85 3.18 -6.83
N LYS A 74 -13.33 2.03 -7.29
CA LYS A 74 -13.88 0.71 -6.94
C LYS A 74 -13.23 0.11 -5.69
N GLY A 75 -12.19 0.73 -5.14
CA GLY A 75 -11.53 0.28 -3.90
C GLY A 75 -11.10 -1.19 -3.92
N ARG A 76 -10.72 -1.72 -5.09
CA ARG A 76 -10.50 -3.17 -5.25
C ARG A 76 -9.18 -3.57 -4.60
N ARG A 77 -9.20 -4.65 -3.81
CA ARG A 77 -7.98 -5.28 -3.26
C ARG A 77 -6.90 -5.55 -4.32
N ARG A 78 -7.31 -5.91 -5.54
CA ARG A 78 -6.37 -6.16 -6.66
C ARG A 78 -5.60 -4.89 -7.05
N ASP A 79 -6.25 -3.73 -7.00
CA ASP A 79 -5.67 -2.45 -7.41
C ASP A 79 -4.66 -2.00 -6.33
N LEU A 80 -5.02 -2.18 -5.06
CA LEU A 80 -4.09 -1.97 -3.93
C LEU A 80 -2.84 -2.87 -4.04
N LYS A 81 -3.03 -4.15 -4.39
CA LYS A 81 -1.90 -5.09 -4.60
C LYS A 81 -1.03 -4.69 -5.79
N ALA A 82 -1.59 -4.07 -6.81
CA ALA A 82 -0.82 -3.56 -7.94
C ALA A 82 0.03 -2.35 -7.55
N LEU A 83 -0.54 -1.42 -6.77
CA LEU A 83 0.20 -0.28 -6.19
C LEU A 83 1.37 -0.76 -5.33
N ASP A 84 1.10 -1.66 -4.38
CA ASP A 84 2.11 -2.24 -3.48
C ASP A 84 3.29 -2.83 -4.25
N LYS A 85 3.01 -3.65 -5.27
CA LYS A 85 4.04 -4.24 -6.13
C LYS A 85 4.85 -3.19 -6.88
N LEU A 86 4.20 -2.16 -7.42
CA LEU A 86 4.90 -1.09 -8.13
C LEU A 86 5.80 -0.32 -7.17
N ILE A 87 5.26 0.13 -6.04
CA ILE A 87 6.00 0.90 -5.02
C ILE A 87 7.21 0.10 -4.55
N LYS A 88 7.04 -1.18 -4.21
CA LYS A 88 8.15 -2.05 -3.83
C LYS A 88 9.24 -2.10 -4.90
N ARG A 89 8.86 -2.26 -6.17
CA ARG A 89 9.80 -2.29 -7.30
C ARG A 89 10.56 -0.96 -7.49
N LEU A 90 9.88 0.17 -7.30
CA LEU A 90 10.49 1.49 -7.34
C LEU A 90 11.50 1.64 -6.21
N THR A 91 11.12 1.27 -4.99
CA THR A 91 11.98 1.28 -3.80
C THR A 91 13.22 0.41 -3.99
N GLU A 92 13.05 -0.84 -4.44
CA GLU A 92 14.16 -1.74 -4.74
C GLU A 92 15.13 -1.18 -5.80
N THR A 93 14.61 -0.40 -6.75
CA THR A 93 15.45 0.23 -7.79
C THR A 93 16.32 1.33 -7.19
N VAL A 94 15.74 2.21 -6.37
CA VAL A 94 16.50 3.31 -5.75
C VAL A 94 17.42 2.86 -4.61
N GLU A 95 17.14 1.72 -3.97
CA GLU A 95 18.05 1.12 -2.96
C GLU A 95 19.34 0.58 -3.59
N GLN A 96 19.36 0.41 -4.91
CA GLN A 96 20.56 0.03 -5.67
C GLN A 96 21.31 1.24 -6.25
N TRP A 97 20.91 2.46 -5.84
CA TRP A 97 21.53 3.69 -6.31
C TRP A 97 22.80 4.07 -5.58
#